data_AF-A0A7Y5LNI4-F1
#
_entry.id   AF-A0A7Y5LNI4-F1
#
_cell.length_a   1.000
_cell.length_b   1.000
_cell.length_c   1.000
_cell.angle_alpha   90.00
_cell.angle_beta   90.00
_cell.angle_gamma   90.00
#
_symmetry.space_group_name_H-M   'P 1'
#
loop_
_entity.id
_entity.type
_entity.pdbx_description
1 polymer ?
#
loop_
_entity_poly.entity_id
_entity_poly.type
_entity_poly.pdbx_seq_one_letter_code
_entity_poly.pdbx_strand_id
1 'polypeptide(L)' 'MNDQDYEYFDLLQDILEEVINGRTDHHKCPFCRKGELEVTVDEAYVHMECPHCGKTFDGQYG' A
#
# COMPACT_ATOMS: atom_id res chain seq x y z
N MET A 1 12.82 -10.37 -8.54
CA MET A 1 11.36 -10.12 -8.63
C MET A 1 10.69 -11.47 -8.46
N ASN A 2 10.08 -11.70 -7.30
CA ASN A 2 9.43 -12.98 -6.99
C ASN A 2 7.98 -12.93 -7.49
N ASP A 3 7.47 -14.05 -7.98
CA ASP A 3 6.11 -14.15 -8.58
C ASP A 3 5.00 -13.70 -7.61
N GLN A 4 5.24 -13.86 -6.30
CA GLN A 4 4.32 -13.43 -5.24
C GLN A 4 4.22 -11.91 -5.10
N ASP A 5 5.26 -11.14 -5.47
CA ASP A 5 5.22 -9.68 -5.41
C ASP A 5 4.18 -9.11 -6.40
N TYR A 6 4.02 -9.75 -7.56
CA TYR A 6 3.11 -9.27 -8.60
C TYR A 6 1.63 -9.34 -8.18
N GLU A 7 1.19 -10.44 -7.54
CA GLU A 7 -0.18 -10.55 -7.06
C GLU A 7 -0.52 -9.54 -5.95
N TYR A 8 0.48 -9.12 -5.16
CA TYR A 8 0.31 -8.08 -4.15
C TYR A 8 0.22 -6.69 -4.78
N PHE A 9 0.98 -6.45 -5.85
CA PHE A 9 0.96 -5.19 -6.57
C PHE A 9 -0.41 -4.93 -7.22
N ASP A 10 -1.04 -5.92 -7.85
CA ASP A 10 -2.39 -5.79 -8.43
C ASP A 10 -3.43 -5.36 -7.37
N LEU A 11 -3.38 -5.93 -6.17
CA LEU A 11 -4.32 -5.60 -5.08
C LEU A 11 -4.11 -4.20 -4.49
N LEU A 12 -2.89 -3.69 -4.57
CA LEU A 12 -2.51 -2.38 -4.07
C LEU A 12 -2.57 -1.30 -5.15
N GLN A 13 -2.77 -1.66 -6.41
CA GLN A 13 -2.72 -0.72 -7.53
C GLN A 13 -3.77 0.39 -7.40
N ASP A 14 -5.03 0.02 -7.09
CA ASP A 14 -6.10 0.98 -6.80
C ASP A 14 -5.78 1.89 -5.60
N ILE A 15 -5.14 1.32 -4.57
CA ILE A 15 -4.76 2.05 -3.35
C ILE A 15 -3.63 3.03 -3.67
N LEU A 16 -2.61 2.59 -4.41
CA LEU A 16 -1.48 3.41 -4.85
C LEU A 16 -1.95 4.57 -5.72
N GLU A 17 -2.89 4.36 -6.64
CA GLU A 17 -3.47 5.45 -7.44
C GLU A 17 -4.14 6.49 -6.55
N GLU A 18 -4.96 6.07 -5.59
CA GLU A 18 -5.61 6.99 -4.66
C GLU A 18 -4.59 7.75 -3.80
N VAL A 19 -3.54 7.07 -3.32
CA VAL A 19 -2.44 7.65 -2.55
C VAL A 19 -1.68 8.69 -3.37
N ILE A 20 -1.37 8.40 -4.64
CA ILE A 20 -0.74 9.36 -5.58
C ILE A 20 -1.66 10.55 -5.84
N ASN A 21 -2.98 10.35 -5.84
CA ASN A 21 -3.98 11.42 -5.93
C ASN A 21 -4.17 12.18 -4.60
N GLY A 22 -3.36 11.91 -3.58
CA GLY A 22 -3.38 12.58 -2.28
C GLY A 22 -4.42 12.02 -1.29
N ARG A 23 -5.01 10.87 -1.58
CA ARG A 23 -5.92 10.16 -0.68
C ARG A 23 -5.16 9.05 0.04
N THR A 24 -4.65 9.35 1.22
CA THR A 24 -3.84 8.45 2.06
C THR A 24 -4.62 7.77 3.18
N ASP A 25 -5.83 8.26 3.49
CA ASP A 25 -6.63 7.82 4.63
C ASP A 25 -7.75 6.84 4.22
N HIS A 26 -8.30 6.11 5.19
CA HIS A 26 -9.43 5.16 5.01
C HIS A 26 -9.17 3.92 4.15
N HIS A 27 -7.92 3.65 3.77
CA HIS A 27 -7.56 2.47 2.99
C HIS A 27 -7.57 1.22 3.87
N LYS A 28 -8.48 0.28 3.61
CA LYS A 28 -8.49 -1.00 4.33
C LYS A 28 -7.39 -1.91 3.79
N CYS A 29 -6.72 -2.61 4.70
CA CYS A 29 -5.73 -3.60 4.31
C CYS A 29 -6.39 -4.72 3.47
N PRO A 30 -5.97 -4.95 2.21
CA PRO A 30 -6.59 -5.98 1.36
C PRO A 30 -6.35 -7.40 1.87
N PHE A 31 -5.30 -7.59 2.69
CA PHE A 31 -4.90 -8.87 3.28
C PHE A 31 -5.78 -9.29 4.45
N CYS A 32 -5.88 -8.43 5.46
CA CYS A 32 -6.60 -8.78 6.68
C CYS A 32 -8.04 -8.23 6.71
N ARG A 33 -8.32 -7.20 5.91
CA ARG A 33 -9.61 -6.46 5.84
C ARG A 33 -10.12 -5.95 7.18
N LYS A 34 -9.26 -5.92 8.20
CA LYS A 34 -9.57 -5.53 9.58
C LYS A 34 -8.94 -4.20 9.97
N GLY A 35 -7.64 -4.04 9.68
CA GLY A 35 -6.92 -2.80 9.91
C GLY A 35 -6.98 -1.86 8.71
N GLU A 36 -6.87 -0.57 9.00
CA GLU A 36 -6.55 0.44 8.01
C GLU A 36 -5.04 0.42 7.72
N LEU A 37 -4.67 0.81 6.51
CA LEU A 37 -3.29 0.97 6.07
C LEU A 37 -2.81 2.35 6.50
N GLU A 38 -1.65 2.39 7.13
CA GLU A 38 -0.91 3.60 7.41
C GLU A 38 -0.03 3.89 6.20
N VAL A 39 -0.32 4.98 5.49
CA VAL A 39 0.39 5.38 4.28
C VAL A 39 1.29 6.56 4.59
N THR A 40 2.58 6.39 4.31
CA THR A 40 3.60 7.44 4.37
C THR A 40 4.09 7.70 2.94
N VAL A 41 4.01 8.95 2.50
CA VAL A 41 4.46 9.37 1.16
C VAL A 41 5.64 10.32 1.33
N ASP A 42 6.77 9.94 0.74
CA ASP A 42 7.99 10.73 0.60
C ASP A 42 8.17 11.16 -0.87
N GLU A 43 9.14 12.04 -1.14
CA GLU A 43 9.35 12.68 -2.47
C GLU A 43 9.49 11.71 -3.66
N ALA A 44 9.85 10.44 -3.43
CA ALA A 44 9.97 9.41 -4.47
C ALA A 44 9.50 8.01 -4.04
N TYR A 45 8.99 7.88 -2.81
CA TYR A 45 8.68 6.59 -2.21
C TYR A 45 7.34 6.65 -1.49
N VAL A 46 6.55 5.60 -1.64
CA VAL A 46 5.34 5.35 -0.87
C VAL A 46 5.60 4.14 0.01
N HIS A 47 5.40 4.30 1.31
CA HIS A 47 5.42 3.21 2.28
C HIS A 47 4.02 3.01 2.84
N MET A 48 3.53 1.77 2.81
CA MET A 48 2.23 1.40 3.37
C MET A 48 2.40 0.24 4.33
N GLU A 49 1.95 0.39 5.57
CA GLU A 49 1.93 -0.69 6.53
C GLU A 49 0.54 -0.95 7.10
N CYS A 50 0.25 -2.19 7.45
CA CYS A 50 -0.93 -2.53 8.22
C CYS A 50 -0.55 -2.91 9.65
N PRO A 51 -0.88 -2.11 10.67
CA PRO A 51 -0.58 -2.43 12.06
C PRO A 51 -1.33 -3.67 12.58
N HIS A 52 -2.40 -4.10 11.90
CA HIS A 52 -3.19 -5.27 12.30
C HIS A 52 -2.56 -6.60 11.86
N CYS A 53 -2.03 -6.69 10.65
CA CYS A 53 -1.42 -7.94 10.15
C CYS A 53 0.10 -7.89 9.99
N GLY A 54 0.72 -6.71 10.19
CA GLY A 54 2.15 -6.48 10.06
C GLY A 54 2.65 -6.57 8.61
N LYS A 55 1.76 -6.49 7.62
CA LYS A 55 2.14 -6.44 6.21
C LYS A 55 2.64 -5.03 5.88
N THR A 56 3.82 -4.94 5.31
CA THR A 56 4.44 -3.71 4.79
C THR A 56 4.60 -3.80 3.29
N PHE A 57 4.43 -2.67 2.62
CA PHE A 57 4.59 -2.51 1.18
C PHE A 57 5.33 -1.22 0.90
N ASP A 58 6.26 -1.28 -0.03
CA ASP A 58 7.05 -0.16 -0.48
C ASP A 58 6.90 -0.05 -2.00
N GLY A 59 6.51 1.14 -2.45
CA GLY A 59 6.39 1.48 -3.86
C GLY A 59 7.35 2.62 -4.17
N GLN A 60 8.27 2.43 -5.10
CA GLN A 60 9.03 3.53 -5.69
C GLN A 60 8.22 4.09 -6.86
N TYR A 61 7.91 5.39 -6.83
CA TYR A 61 7.23 6.06 -7.94
C TYR A 61 8.20 7.05 -8.59
N GLY A 62 8.59 6.78 -9.84
CA GLY A 62 9.55 7.56 -10.62
C GLY A 62 9.53 7.22 -12.09
#